data_AF-A0A821DAH2-F1
#
_entry.id   AF-A0A821DAH2-F1
#
_cell.length_a   1.000
_cell.length_b   1.000
_cell.length_c   1.000
_cell.angle_alpha   90.00
_cell.angle_beta   90.00
_cell.angle_gamma   90.00
#
_symmetry.space_group_name_H-M   'P 1'
#
loop_
_entity.id
_entity.type
_entity.pdbx_description
1 polymer ?
#
loop_
_entity_poly.entity_id
_entity_poly.type
_entity_poly.pdbx_seq_one_letter_code
_entity_poly.pdbx_strand_id
1 'polypeptide(L)'
;IQLNALLATYFELHAVLHDWSKACQAALHMYLLNPPIWYLKSTINNLKILHKATRLRNQGRLSYEQSSITTAHEYIYSFWIDFFSEAINSNSTSCEERELPAQVPVYFPNEKKNNVLV
;
A
#
# COMPACT_ATOMS: atom_id res chain seq x y z
N ILE A 1 5.97 -11.79 7.47
CA ILE A 1 6.02 -10.98 6.22
C ILE A 1 4.66 -10.94 5.50
N GLN A 2 3.96 -12.07 5.31
CA GLN A 2 2.66 -12.10 4.61
C GLN A 2 1.52 -11.28 5.27
N LEU A 3 1.47 -11.18 6.61
CA LEU A 3 0.37 -10.47 7.30
C LEU A 3 0.37 -8.96 7.01
N ASN A 4 1.55 -8.36 6.90
CA ASN A 4 1.68 -6.93 6.61
C ASN A 4 1.18 -6.64 5.18
N ALA A 5 1.59 -7.47 4.21
CA ALA A 5 1.17 -7.43 2.80
C ALA A 5 -0.36 -7.40 2.64
N LEU A 6 -1.06 -8.32 3.30
CA LEU A 6 -2.51 -8.41 3.22
C LEU A 6 -3.22 -7.18 3.80
N LEU A 7 -2.71 -6.64 4.91
CA LEU A 7 -3.29 -5.46 5.55
C LEU A 7 -3.11 -4.19 4.70
N ALA A 8 -1.94 -3.99 4.07
CA ALA A 8 -1.77 -2.84 3.17
C ALA A 8 -2.68 -2.94 1.94
N THR A 9 -2.78 -4.11 1.31
CA THR A 9 -3.68 -4.27 0.16
C THR A 9 -5.13 -4.06 0.57
N TYR A 10 -5.53 -4.52 1.76
CA TYR A 10 -6.87 -4.27 2.30
C TYR A 10 -7.12 -2.78 2.57
N PHE A 11 -6.14 -2.08 3.15
CA PHE A 11 -6.18 -0.61 3.32
C PHE A 11 -6.32 0.12 1.97
N GLU A 12 -5.45 -0.19 1.01
CA GLU A 12 -5.42 0.40 -0.34
C GLU A 12 -6.76 0.19 -1.07
N LEU A 13 -7.31 -1.03 -1.04
CA LEU A 13 -8.57 -1.37 -1.68
C LEU A 13 -9.75 -0.56 -1.11
N HIS A 14 -9.90 -0.55 0.23
CA HIS A 14 -11.02 0.13 0.86
C HIS A 14 -10.93 1.66 0.75
N ALA A 15 -9.71 2.22 0.75
CA ALA A 15 -9.49 3.64 0.47
C ALA A 15 -9.92 4.04 -0.95
N VAL A 16 -9.66 3.19 -1.95
CA VAL A 16 -10.10 3.42 -3.34
C VAL A 16 -11.61 3.27 -3.50
N LEU A 17 -12.23 2.38 -2.73
CA LEU A 17 -13.69 2.18 -2.71
C LEU A 17 -14.43 3.21 -1.84
N HIS A 18 -13.72 4.16 -1.21
CA HIS A 18 -14.27 5.13 -0.26
C HIS A 18 -14.99 4.48 0.95
N ASP A 19 -14.63 3.25 1.31
CA ASP A 19 -15.09 2.58 2.54
C ASP A 19 -14.17 2.99 3.71
N TRP A 20 -14.36 4.24 4.16
CA TRP A 20 -13.48 4.87 5.14
C TRP A 20 -13.44 4.15 6.49
N SER A 21 -14.53 3.47 6.88
CA SER A 21 -14.60 2.73 8.13
C SER A 21 -13.60 1.56 8.12
N LYS A 22 -13.61 0.75 7.06
CA LYS A 22 -12.67 -0.38 6.92
C LYS A 22 -11.25 0.07 6.66
N ALA A 23 -11.06 1.15 5.91
CA ALA A 23 -9.74 1.76 5.72
C ALA A 23 -9.13 2.21 7.07
N CYS A 24 -9.91 2.85 7.94
CA CYS A 24 -9.44 3.26 9.26
C CYS A 24 -9.08 2.06 10.16
N GLN A 25 -9.87 0.97 10.12
CA GLN A 25 -9.54 -0.25 10.88
C GLN A 25 -8.22 -0.86 10.39
N ALA A 26 -8.02 -0.92 9.08
CA ALA A 26 -6.78 -1.41 8.49
C ALA A 26 -5.58 -0.55 8.88
N ALA A 27 -5.74 0.78 8.86
CA ALA A 27 -4.71 1.73 9.28
C ALA A 27 -4.33 1.54 10.76
N LEU A 28 -5.32 1.34 11.65
CA LEU A 28 -5.08 1.04 13.05
C LEU A 28 -4.27 -0.26 13.22
N HIS A 29 -4.63 -1.32 12.48
CA HIS A 29 -3.87 -2.57 12.51
C HIS A 29 -2.45 -2.41 11.96
N MET A 30 -2.28 -1.65 10.88
CA MET A 30 -0.94 -1.30 10.38
C MET A 30 -0.13 -0.55 11.43
N TYR A 31 -0.70 0.45 12.10
CA TYR A 31 -0.03 1.15 13.21
C TYR A 31 0.42 0.19 14.32
N LEU A 32 -0.48 -0.70 14.78
CA LEU A 32 -0.17 -1.67 15.84
C LEU A 32 0.93 -2.66 15.45
N LEU A 33 1.03 -3.01 14.17
CA LEU A 33 2.08 -3.90 13.66
C LEU A 33 3.41 -3.18 13.40
N ASN A 34 3.42 -1.85 13.45
CA ASN A 34 4.59 -1.01 13.27
C ASN A 34 5.46 -1.42 12.05
N PRO A 35 4.90 -1.39 10.83
CA PRO A 35 5.62 -1.82 9.64
C PRO A 35 6.85 -0.94 9.41
N PRO A 36 7.90 -1.49 8.78
CA PRO A 36 9.08 -0.70 8.45
C PRO A 36 8.72 0.44 7.48
N ILE A 37 9.43 1.55 7.58
CA ILE A 37 9.11 2.79 6.83
C ILE A 37 9.07 2.57 5.31
N TRP A 38 9.97 1.75 4.74
CA TRP A 38 9.96 1.43 3.31
C TRP A 38 8.64 0.80 2.88
N TYR A 39 8.03 -0.01 3.74
CA TYR A 39 6.78 -0.70 3.48
C TYR A 39 5.62 0.31 3.46
N LEU A 40 5.58 1.18 4.47
CA LEU A 40 4.60 2.25 4.56
C LEU A 40 4.68 3.21 3.36
N LYS A 41 5.90 3.58 2.95
CA LYS A 41 6.17 4.39 1.76
C LYS A 41 5.64 3.72 0.49
N SER A 42 5.85 2.41 0.34
CA SER A 42 5.30 1.64 -0.78
C SER A 42 3.77 1.66 -0.78
N THR A 43 3.13 1.44 0.37
CA THR A 43 1.67 1.43 0.50
C THR A 43 1.04 2.77 0.13
N ILE A 44 1.58 3.88 0.64
CA ILE A 44 1.08 5.23 0.31
C ILE A 44 1.29 5.54 -1.18
N ASN A 45 2.39 5.09 -1.77
CA ASN A 45 2.62 5.27 -3.21
C ASN A 45 1.67 4.43 -4.07
N ASN A 46 1.42 3.17 -3.71
CA ASN A 46 0.44 2.30 -4.36
C ASN A 46 -0.95 2.93 -4.34
N LEU A 47 -1.37 3.44 -3.18
CA LEU A 47 -2.64 4.12 -3.03
C LEU A 47 -2.77 5.32 -3.99
N LYS A 48 -1.72 6.15 -4.13
CA LYS A 48 -1.70 7.27 -5.09
C LYS A 48 -1.90 6.79 -6.54
N ILE A 49 -1.21 5.71 -6.92
CA ILE A 49 -1.31 5.11 -8.27
C ILE A 49 -2.72 4.57 -8.50
N LEU A 50 -3.26 3.80 -7.57
CA LEU A 50 -4.59 3.20 -7.67
C LEU A 50 -5.70 4.25 -7.71
N HIS A 51 -5.59 5.30 -6.91
CA HIS A 51 -6.53 6.42 -6.94
C HIS A 51 -6.52 7.13 -8.30
N LYS A 52 -5.33 7.38 -8.87
CA LYS A 52 -5.19 7.94 -10.22
C LYS A 52 -5.80 7.02 -11.29
N ALA A 53 -5.52 5.71 -11.23
CA ALA A 53 -6.05 4.73 -12.18
C ALA A 53 -7.58 4.61 -12.11
N THR A 54 -8.13 4.63 -10.90
CA THR A 54 -9.59 4.55 -10.67
C THR A 54 -10.30 5.80 -11.17
N ARG A 55 -9.72 6.98 -10.93
CA ARG A 55 -10.24 8.24 -11.47
C ARG A 55 -10.25 8.25 -13.01
N LEU A 56 -9.18 7.76 -13.66
CA LEU A 56 -9.14 7.63 -15.13
C LEU A 56 -10.20 6.66 -15.66
N ARG A 57 -10.44 5.53 -14.97
CA ARG A 57 -11.48 4.56 -15.33
C ARG A 57 -12.90 5.12 -15.16
N ASN A 58 -13.11 5.90 -14.11
CA ASN A 58 -14.42 6.44 -13.75
C ASN A 58 -14.76 7.75 -14.50
N GLN A 59 -13.83 8.34 -15.27
CA GLN A 59 -14.14 9.45 -16.18
C GLN A 59 -15.21 9.11 -17.24
N GLY A 60 -15.53 7.83 -17.46
CA GLY A 60 -16.68 7.37 -18.27
C GLY A 60 -17.92 6.92 -17.49
N ARG A 61 -17.89 6.96 -16.15
CA ARG A 61 -18.97 6.54 -15.25
C ARG A 61 -18.99 7.43 -14.00
N LEU A 62 -19.44 8.67 -14.14
CA LEU A 62 -19.78 9.53 -13.00
C LEU A 62 -21.26 9.89 -13.04
N SER A 63 -22.07 8.96 -12.58
CA SER A 63 -23.25 9.30 -11.77
C SER A 63 -23.37 8.24 -10.69
N TYR A 64 -22.66 8.44 -9.59
CA TYR A 64 -23.17 7.96 -8.32
C TYR A 64 -22.96 9.09 -7.33
N GLU A 65 -24.07 9.52 -6.75
CA GLU A 65 -24.19 10.71 -5.92
C GLU A 65 -23.17 10.67 -4.79
N GLN A 66 -22.11 11.48 -4.93
CA GLN A 66 -21.22 11.80 -3.84
C GLN A 66 -21.98 12.83 -2.98
N SER A 67 -22.83 12.34 -2.07
CA SER A 67 -23.49 13.20 -1.11
C SER A 67 -22.43 13.99 -0.35
N SER A 68 -22.54 15.30 -0.36
CA SER A 68 -21.63 16.31 0.18
C SER A 68 -21.55 16.34 1.72
N ILE A 69 -21.70 15.19 2.37
CA ILE A 69 -21.56 15.02 3.81
C ILE A 69 -20.25 14.28 4.07
N THR A 70 -19.22 15.03 4.45
CA THR A 70 -17.97 14.46 4.96
C THR A 70 -18.28 13.66 6.21
N THR A 71 -18.04 12.35 6.17
CA THR A 71 -18.36 11.45 7.29
C THR A 71 -17.27 11.54 8.36
N ALA A 72 -17.59 11.21 9.62
CA ALA A 72 -16.60 11.14 10.69
C ALA A 72 -15.41 10.22 10.34
N HIS A 73 -15.67 9.12 9.62
CA HIS A 73 -14.62 8.21 9.17
C HIS A 73 -13.71 8.80 8.10
N GLU A 74 -14.19 9.73 7.27
CA GLU A 74 -13.35 10.40 6.28
C GLU A 74 -12.33 11.33 6.95
N TYR A 75 -12.73 12.04 8.01
CA TYR A 75 -11.79 12.83 8.83
C TYR A 75 -10.75 11.95 9.52
N ILE A 76 -11.16 10.81 10.09
CA ILE A 76 -10.25 9.86 10.73
C ILE A 76 -9.29 9.26 9.68
N TYR A 77 -9.78 8.99 8.48
CA TYR A 77 -8.95 8.51 7.39
C TYR A 77 -7.90 9.55 6.97
N SER A 78 -8.28 10.83 6.86
CA SER A 78 -7.33 11.93 6.59
C SER A 78 -6.22 11.97 7.65
N PHE A 79 -6.58 11.85 8.92
CA PHE A 79 -5.61 11.77 10.01
C PHE A 79 -4.61 10.62 9.79
N TRP A 80 -5.06 9.43 9.41
CA TRP A 80 -4.16 8.30 9.16
C TRP A 80 -3.20 8.56 7.99
N ILE A 81 -3.68 9.21 6.93
CA ILE A 81 -2.82 9.59 5.80
C ILE A 81 -1.76 10.60 6.22
N ASP A 82 -2.13 11.60 7.00
CA ASP A 82 -1.21 12.62 7.51
C ASP A 82 -0.19 11.98 8.47
N PHE A 83 -0.65 11.14 9.40
CA PHE A 83 0.19 10.41 10.34
C PHE A 83 1.23 9.53 9.64
N PHE A 84 0.81 8.74 8.65
CA PHE A 84 1.74 7.89 7.89
C PHE A 84 2.69 8.70 7.00
N SER A 85 2.22 9.80 6.42
CA SER A 85 3.05 10.69 5.62
C SER A 85 4.13 11.36 6.49
N GLU A 86 3.77 11.82 7.68
CA GLU A 86 4.70 12.39 8.64
C GLU A 86 5.75 11.36 9.09
N ALA A 87 5.32 10.13 9.40
CA ALA A 87 6.24 9.03 9.73
C ALA A 87 7.25 8.77 8.60
N ILE A 88 6.82 8.82 7.33
CA ILE A 88 7.71 8.67 6.16
C ILE A 88 8.69 9.85 6.05
N ASN A 89 8.20 11.08 6.23
CA ASN A 89 9.00 12.30 6.08
C ASN A 89 10.02 12.47 7.21
N SER A 90 9.64 12.20 8.46
CA SER A 90 10.52 12.25 9.63
C SER A 90 11.70 11.27 9.56
N ASN A 91 11.54 10.13 8.88
CA ASN A 91 12.62 9.15 8.65
C ASN A 91 13.44 9.45 7.39
N SER A 92 13.03 10.39 6.54
CA SER A 92 13.82 10.79 5.37
C SER A 92 15.00 11.71 5.71
N THR A 93 14.98 12.32 6.91
CA THR A 93 15.97 13.29 7.39
C THR A 93 16.97 12.71 8.38
N SER A 94 16.79 11.46 8.85
CA SER A 94 17.69 10.79 9.80
C SER A 94 18.05 9.38 9.33
N CYS A 95 19.27 9.24 8.82
CA CYS A 95 20.13 8.05 8.73
C CYS A 95 19.52 6.63 8.55
N GLU A 96 20.10 5.94 7.56
CA GLU A 96 20.02 4.51 7.22
C GLU A 96 18.77 4.04 6.45
N GLU A 97 18.89 4.12 5.12
CA GLU A 97 18.39 3.07 4.21
C GLU A 97 19.01 1.73 4.63
N ARG A 98 18.47 1.11 5.69
CA ARG A 98 18.74 -0.29 5.98
C ARG A 98 18.23 -1.09 4.78
N GLU A 99 19.18 -1.75 4.17
CA GLU A 99 19.12 -2.48 2.92
C GLU A 99 17.79 -3.22 2.72
N LEU A 100 17.31 -3.16 1.47
CA LEU A 100 16.35 -4.09 0.91
C LEU A 100 16.60 -5.49 1.49
N PRO A 101 15.59 -6.18 2.06
CA PRO A 101 15.78 -7.59 2.39
C PRO A 101 16.23 -8.28 1.10
N ALA A 102 17.44 -8.85 1.17
CA ALA A 102 18.20 -9.37 0.05
C ALA A 102 17.31 -10.04 -0.99
N GLN A 103 17.56 -9.66 -2.25
CA GLN A 103 17.23 -10.39 -3.48
C GLN A 103 16.60 -11.76 -3.20
N VAL A 104 15.28 -11.86 -3.34
CA VAL A 104 14.61 -13.16 -3.42
C VAL A 104 15.34 -13.93 -4.51
N PRO A 105 15.95 -15.09 -4.23
CA PRO A 105 16.63 -15.86 -5.25
C PRO A 105 15.58 -16.19 -6.32
N VAL A 106 15.74 -15.60 -7.51
CA VAL A 106 15.01 -16.07 -8.68
C VAL A 106 15.57 -17.44 -8.96
N TYR A 107 14.81 -18.48 -8.59
CA TYR A 107 15.15 -19.85 -8.97
C TYR A 107 15.01 -19.95 -10.48
N PHE A 108 16.14 -19.87 -11.18
CA PHE A 108 16.24 -20.35 -12.56
C PHE A 108 16.41 -21.87 -12.48
N PRO A 109 15.42 -22.67 -12.93
CA PRO A 109 15.60 -24.10 -13.01
C PRO A 109 16.78 -24.37 -13.96
N ASN A 110 17.80 -25.08 -13.47
CA ASN A 110 18.91 -25.55 -14.30
C ASN A 110 18.33 -26.38 -15.47
N GLU A 111 18.38 -25.84 -16.68
CA GLU A 111 18.29 -26.64 -17.89
C GLU A 111 19.44 -27.65 -17.83
N LYS A 112 19.09 -28.91 -17.58
CA LYS A 112 20.02 -30.02 -17.68
C LYS A 112 20.61 -30.01 -19.08
N LYS A 113 21.89 -29.67 -19.20
CA LYS A 113 22.70 -30.04 -20.36
C LYS A 113 22.71 -31.57 -20.41
N ASN A 114 21.83 -32.14 -21.22
CA ASN A 114 21.93 -33.52 -21.63
C ASN A 114 23.20 -33.67 -22.45
N ASN A 115 24.26 -34.15 -21.80
CA ASN A 115 25.35 -34.82 -22.49
C ASN A 115 24.77 -36.06 -23.17
N VAL A 116 24.44 -35.94 -24.45
CA VAL A 116 24.25 -37.09 -25.31
C VAL A 116 25.65 -37.58 -25.67
N LEU A 117 26.06 -38.66 -25.02
CA LEU A 117 27.08 -39.56 -25.55
C LEU A 117 26.48 -40.25 -26.77
N VAL A 118 26.99 -39.93 -27.96
CA VAL A 118 27.00 -40.81 -29.15
C VAL A 118 28.39 -40.69 -29.76
#